data_AF-A0A2A4MBP0-F1
#
_entry.id   AF-A0A2A4MBP0-F1
#
_cell.length_a   1.000
_cell.length_b   1.000
_cell.length_c   1.000
_cell.angle_alpha   90.00
_cell.angle_beta   90.00
_cell.angle_gamma   90.00
#
_symmetry.space_group_name_H-M   'P 1'
#
loop_
_entity.id
_entity.type
_entity.pdbx_description
1 polymer ?
#
loop_
_entity_poly.entity_id
_entity_poly.type
_entity_poly.pdbx_seq_one_letter_code
_entity_poly.pdbx_strand_id
1 'polypeptide(L)'
;MQELIGRKNEVKILNHLLTSKEAEFAAVYGRRRVGKTFLIRNIINSKKHLIFELTGVKNGSLREQLSNFIDALATTFHTSLINQKIKNFY
;
A
#
# COMPACT_ATOMS: atom_id res chain seq x y z
N MET A 1 5.42 17.74 1.32
CA MET A 1 6.47 16.72 1.11
C MET A 1 7.30 16.69 2.37
N GLN A 2 7.39 15.56 3.09
CA GLN A 2 8.24 15.48 4.30
C GLN A 2 9.68 15.19 3.85
N GLU A 3 10.65 15.87 4.46
CA GLU A 3 12.06 15.77 4.10
C GLU A 3 12.60 14.34 4.37
N LEU A 4 13.07 13.67 3.32
CA LEU A 4 13.70 12.35 3.42
C LEU A 4 15.22 12.51 3.41
N ILE A 5 15.85 12.26 4.55
CA ILE A 5 17.31 12.33 4.68
C ILE A 5 17.95 11.03 4.17
N GLY A 6 18.94 11.15 3.28
CA GLY A 6 19.68 10.00 2.76
C GLY A 6 18.89 9.16 1.75
N ARG A 7 19.10 7.83 1.76
CA ARG A 7 18.35 6.84 0.94
C ARG A 7 18.38 7.08 -0.58
N LYS A 8 19.40 7.78 -1.09
CA LYS A 8 19.52 8.15 -2.51
C LYS A 8 19.46 6.93 -3.45
N ASN A 9 20.08 5.82 -3.05
CA ASN A 9 20.12 4.60 -3.85
C ASN A 9 18.75 3.92 -3.90
N GLU A 10 18.09 3.76 -2.75
CA GLU A 10 16.76 3.16 -2.67
C GLU A 10 15.71 4.00 -3.41
N VAL A 11 15.78 5.34 -3.28
CA VAL A 11 14.93 6.26 -4.02
C VAL A 11 15.12 6.09 -5.53
N LYS A 12 16.37 5.94 -6.01
CA LYS A 12 16.66 5.72 -7.43
C LYS A 12 16.05 4.41 -7.93
N ILE A 13 16.20 3.32 -7.18
CA ILE A 13 15.64 2.00 -7.52
C ILE A 13 14.12 2.06 -7.57
N LEU A 14 13.48 2.60 -6.52
CA LEU A 14 12.02 2.67 -6.44
C LEU A 14 11.42 3.59 -7.51
N ASN A 15 12.08 4.70 -7.84
CA ASN A 15 11.63 5.55 -8.94
C ASN A 15 11.71 4.85 -10.29
N HIS A 16 12.77 4.09 -10.54
CA HIS A 16 12.90 3.31 -11.77
C HIS A 16 11.73 2.33 -11.90
N LEU A 17 11.44 1.56 -10.84
CA LEU A 17 10.32 0.60 -10.83
C LEU A 17 8.97 1.28 -11.09
N LEU A 18 8.73 2.45 -10.49
CA LEU A 18 7.48 3.20 -10.67
C LEU A 18 7.31 3.81 -12.08
N THR A 19 8.41 3.99 -12.81
CA THR A 19 8.39 4.57 -14.17
C THR A 19 8.54 3.52 -15.28
N SER A 20 8.78 2.26 -14.91
CA SER A 20 8.85 1.15 -15.85
C SER A 20 7.54 1.02 -16.61
N LYS A 21 7.62 0.59 -17.87
CA LYS A 21 6.45 0.26 -18.69
C LYS A 21 5.97 -1.17 -18.47
N GLU A 22 6.75 -1.95 -17.72
CA GLU A 22 6.48 -3.35 -17.41
C GLU A 22 5.90 -3.50 -16.00
N ALA A 23 5.32 -4.67 -15.73
CA ALA A 23 4.85 -5.01 -14.39
C ALA A 23 6.05 -5.36 -13.48
N GLU A 24 6.33 -4.49 -12.51
CA GLU A 24 7.45 -4.64 -11.58
C GLU A 24 7.01 -5.22 -10.24
N PHE A 25 7.85 -6.05 -9.63
CA PHE A 25 7.64 -6.59 -8.28
C PHE A 25 8.87 -6.33 -7.40
N ALA A 26 8.65 -5.78 -6.20
CA ALA A 26 9.71 -5.50 -5.25
C ALA A 26 9.36 -5.97 -3.84
N ALA A 27 10.30 -6.70 -3.22
CA ALA A 27 10.26 -7.04 -1.81
C ALA A 27 11.19 -6.11 -1.01
N VAL A 28 10.65 -5.37 -0.05
CA VAL A 28 11.41 -4.42 0.77
C VAL A 28 11.56 -4.96 2.20
N TYR A 29 12.80 -5.27 2.60
CA TYR A 29 13.13 -5.85 3.90
C TYR A 29 14.20 -5.04 4.65
N GLY A 30 14.42 -5.37 5.93
CA GLY A 30 15.38 -4.69 6.81
C GLY A 30 14.92 -4.62 8.26
N ARG A 31 15.76 -4.08 9.15
CA ARG A 31 15.47 -3.98 10.60
C ARG A 31 14.13 -3.28 10.91
N ARG A 32 13.56 -3.60 12.06
CA ARG A 32 12.39 -2.89 12.64
C ARG A 32 12.68 -1.38 12.71
N ARG A 33 11.68 -0.55 12.41
CA ARG A 33 11.73 0.93 12.56
C ARG A 33 12.71 1.71 11.67
N VAL A 34 13.34 1.09 10.66
CA VAL A 34 14.22 1.81 9.71
C VAL A 34 13.50 2.69 8.68
N GLY A 35 12.17 2.84 8.79
CA GLY A 35 11.38 3.73 7.92
C GLY A 35 10.97 3.15 6.56
N LYS A 36 10.90 1.82 6.39
CA LYS A 36 10.54 1.20 5.09
C LYS A 36 9.20 1.67 4.53
N THR A 37 8.13 1.55 5.31
CA THR A 37 6.79 2.01 4.91
C THR A 37 6.75 3.51 4.64
N PHE A 38 7.48 4.29 5.43
CA PHE A 38 7.61 5.74 5.25
C PHE A 38 8.27 6.07 3.90
N LEU A 39 9.36 5.39 3.55
CA LEU A 39 10.05 5.56 2.28
C LEU A 39 9.12 5.32 1.09
N ILE A 40 8.42 4.19 1.07
CA ILE A 40 7.50 3.82 -0.01
C ILE A 40 6.38 4.85 -0.16
N ARG A 41 5.70 5.21 0.94
CA ARG A 41 4.61 6.20 0.91
C ARG A 41 5.10 7.58 0.45
N ASN A 42 6.27 8.03 0.88
CA ASN A 42 6.81 9.34 0.49
C ASN A 42 7.07 9.40 -1.02
N ILE A 43 7.68 8.36 -1.59
CA ILE A 43 7.98 8.30 -3.02
C ILE A 43 6.69 8.21 -3.85
N ILE A 44 5.74 7.34 -3.48
CA ILE A 44 4.51 7.18 -4.27
C ILE A 44 3.63 8.43 -4.17
N ASN A 45 3.48 9.03 -2.99
CA ASN A 45 2.67 10.25 -2.79
C ASN A 45 3.26 11.49 -3.47
N SER A 46 4.52 11.44 -3.91
CA SER A 46 5.13 12.53 -4.68
C SER A 46 4.59 12.66 -6.11
N LYS A 47 3.84 11.65 -6.59
CA LYS A 47 3.29 11.56 -7.95
C LYS A 47 1.80 11.18 -7.92
N LYS A 48 1.05 11.55 -8.96
CA LYS A 48 -0.35 11.15 -9.10
C LYS A 48 -0.43 9.71 -9.60
N HIS A 49 -0.49 8.76 -8.66
CA HIS A 49 -0.70 7.33 -8.94
C HIS A 49 -2.03 6.85 -8.35
N LEU A 50 -2.60 5.82 -8.96
CA LEU A 50 -3.61 5.00 -8.29
C LEU A 50 -2.90 4.08 -7.30
N ILE A 51 -3.23 4.18 -6.02
CA ILE A 51 -2.53 3.48 -4.94
C ILE A 51 -3.52 2.58 -4.21
N PHE A 52 -3.29 1.27 -4.30
CA PHE A 52 -3.95 0.29 -3.45
C PHE A 52 -2.93 -0.22 -2.42
N GLU A 53 -3.21 0.01 -1.14
CA GLU A 53 -2.38 -0.43 -0.02
C GLU A 53 -3.22 -1.31 0.92
N LEU A 54 -2.65 -2.45 1.32
CA LEU A 54 -3.29 -3.37 2.27
C LEU A 54 -2.26 -3.85 3.29
N THR A 55 -2.65 -3.85 4.57
CA THR A 55 -1.88 -4.47 5.65
C THR A 55 -2.62 -5.72 6.11
N GLY A 56 -1.99 -6.89 6.03
CA GLY A 56 -2.60 -8.14 6.47
C GLY A 56 -2.90 -8.17 7.98
N VAL A 57 -3.94 -8.92 8.36
CA VAL A 57 -4.30 -9.12 9.77
C VAL A 57 -3.39 -10.20 10.36
N LYS A 58 -2.66 -9.88 11.42
CA LYS A 58 -1.77 -10.85 12.08
C LYS A 58 -2.59 -12.01 12.64
N ASN A 59 -2.30 -13.24 12.21
CA ASN A 59 -3.03 -14.45 12.58
C ASN A 59 -4.56 -14.38 12.31
N GLY A 60 -4.99 -13.48 11.43
CA GLY A 60 -6.40 -13.37 11.06
C GLY A 60 -6.86 -14.55 10.23
N SER A 61 -8.07 -15.01 10.47
CA SER A 61 -8.80 -15.96 9.65
C SER A 61 -8.94 -15.47 8.20
N LEU A 62 -9.18 -16.39 7.27
CA LEU A 62 -9.46 -16.03 5.87
C LEU A 62 -10.60 -15.00 5.76
N ARG A 63 -11.64 -15.14 6.58
CA ARG A 63 -12.77 -14.21 6.64
C ARG A 63 -12.31 -12.79 7.00
N GLU A 64 -11.47 -12.65 8.01
CA GLU A 64 -10.94 -11.35 8.42
C GLU A 64 -10.02 -10.74 7.35
N GLN A 65 -9.17 -11.54 6.69
CA GLN A 65 -8.33 -11.05 5.59
C GLN A 65 -9.18 -10.54 4.41
N LEU A 66 -10.22 -11.28 4.03
CA LEU A 66 -11.12 -10.89 2.94
C LEU A 66 -11.92 -9.63 3.28
N SER A 67 -12.42 -9.51 4.51
CA SER A 67 -13.08 -8.27 4.96
C SER A 67 -12.13 -7.09 4.84
N ASN A 68 -10.92 -7.21 5.37
CA ASN A 68 -9.89 -6.16 5.32
C ASN A 68 -9.50 -5.79 3.87
N PHE A 69 -9.41 -6.78 2.97
CA PHE A 69 -9.18 -6.53 1.54
C PHE A 69 -10.32 -5.72 0.91
N ILE A 70 -11.57 -6.11 1.16
CA ILE A 70 -12.76 -5.44 0.64
C ILE A 70 -12.83 -3.99 1.16
N ASP A 71 -12.54 -3.78 2.45
CA ASP A 71 -12.54 -2.46 3.07
C ASP A 71 -11.47 -1.54 2.47
N ALA A 72 -10.25 -2.06 2.26
CA ALA A 72 -9.19 -1.33 1.57
C ALA A 72 -9.58 -0.99 0.13
N LEU A 73 -10.20 -1.91 -0.59
CA LEU A 73 -10.61 -1.70 -1.98
C LEU A 73 -11.71 -0.63 -2.07
N ALA A 74 -12.73 -0.73 -1.23
CA ALA A 74 -13.82 0.25 -1.16
C ALA A 74 -13.29 1.66 -0.88
N THR A 75 -12.32 1.77 0.05
CA THR A 75 -11.69 3.03 0.45
C THR A 75 -10.86 3.62 -0.69
N THR A 76 -10.02 2.81 -1.36
CA THR A 76 -9.18 3.28 -2.47
C THR A 76 -9.98 3.77 -3.66
N PHE A 77 -11.06 3.07 -4.04
CA PHE A 77 -11.81 3.35 -5.26
C PHE A 77 -13.10 4.15 -5.02
N HIS A 78 -13.32 4.68 -3.81
CA HIS A 78 -14.51 5.44 -3.41
C HIS A 78 -15.83 4.78 -3.86
N THR A 79 -15.89 3.45 -3.80
CA THR A 79 -17.06 2.70 -4.28
C THR A 79 -18.16 2.76 -3.23
N SER A 80 -19.18 3.58 -3.48
CA SER A 80 -20.35 3.80 -2.60
C SER A 80 -21.21 2.55 -2.36
N LEU A 81 -20.95 1.45 -3.07
CA LEU A 81 -21.80 0.24 -3.10
C LEU A 81 -21.47 -0.82 -2.02
N ILE A 82 -20.31 -0.75 -1.36
CA ILE A 82 -19.86 -1.86 -0.48
C ILE A 82 -20.44 -1.73 0.95
N ASN A 83 -20.76 -0.51 1.40
CA ASN A 83 -21.26 -0.25 2.76
C ASN A 83 -22.66 -0.82 3.07
N GLN A 84 -23.45 -1.22 2.06
CA GLN A 84 -24.78 -1.80 2.30
C GLN A 84 -24.77 -3.32 2.53
N LYS A 85 -23.76 -4.06 2.04
CA LYS A 85 -23.81 -5.54 2.06
C LYS A 85 -23.18 -6.19 3.30
N ILE A 86 -22.29 -5.50 4.01
CA ILE A 86 -21.59 -6.08 5.17
C ILE A 86 -22.49 -6.08 6.43
N LYS A 87 -23.49 -5.19 6.52
CA LYS A 87 -24.44 -5.18 7.66
C LYS A 87 -25.40 -6.38 7.72
N ASN A 88 -25.60 -7.10 6.61
CA ASN A 88 -26.63 -8.16 6.52
C ASN A 88 -26.04 -9.59 6.55
N PHE A 89 -24.76 -9.75 6.92
CA PHE A 89 -24.14 -11.06 7.15
C PHE A 89 -23.80 -11.31 8.63
N TYR A 90 -24.36 -10.50 9.54
CA TYR A 90 -24.33 -10.68 10.99
C TYR A 90 -25.64 -11.27 11.49
#